data_AF-A0A0D7AZ47-F1
#
_entry.id   AF-A0A0D7AZ47-F1
#
_cell.length_a   1.000
_cell.length_b   1.000
_cell.length_c   1.000
_cell.angle_alpha   90.00
_cell.angle_beta   90.00
_cell.angle_gamma   90.00
#
_symmetry.space_group_name_H-M   'P 1'
#
loop_
_entity.id
_entity.type
_entity.pdbx_description
1 polymer ?
#
loop_
_entity_poly.entity_id
_entity_poly.type
_entity_poly.pdbx_seq_one_letter_code
_entity_poly.pdbx_strand_id
1 'polypeptide(L)'
;MTSLQLGSLYSARNSDFPPAYDVVSPPPKYSPDPASGEERVQQVPRASGSQPTGSYIATRGSVTVVLNDQADDATEPVYSRLGRITGAILIDSHDTVASIHVKLLGRLDYVSSDGGTSVQTVSREATVWDGCSAVSEFSGNAPLSLVFPSSYKHDGKDHPLPPSFVYSPHGLPMMLVTSTYSLCVTVSYTRRNMSFIPKTKTIRIPIRYQPRTRPGQPIFQVPLFCGIKSSPGEWQQSICDIKQKAGSSLSPIVMNVLLLSTPIFGICDRIPIHVQISGALESLRCLLPDPNPPTANFEPPKVYLTRQIIVENSRSRTSRSIVIGEGKIMSIPPTTSQLDDEDHSNDVLDWEGEVTVDCGIARTGGFTASGVSVRDFIHVVIRAPPSSPFQTTMIYIPIRLVTDSWQDAPGW
;
A
#
# COMPACT_ATOMS: atom_id res chain seq x y z
N MET A 1 56.11 -27.68 34.11
CA MET A 1 56.29 -26.75 35.24
C MET A 1 56.92 -25.47 34.71
N THR A 2 56.11 -24.52 34.27
CA THR A 2 56.56 -23.16 33.94
C THR A 2 55.34 -22.25 34.05
N SER A 3 55.29 -21.51 35.14
CA SER A 3 54.26 -20.51 35.46
C SER A 3 54.75 -19.17 34.94
N LEU A 4 54.04 -18.59 33.96
CA LEU A 4 54.23 -17.21 33.53
C LEU A 4 53.02 -16.40 34.01
N GLN A 5 53.28 -15.53 35.00
CA GLN A 5 52.39 -14.45 35.40
C GLN A 5 52.43 -13.36 34.32
N LEU A 6 51.26 -12.98 33.79
CA LEU A 6 51.09 -11.73 33.04
C LEU A 6 50.41 -10.70 33.93
N GLY A 7 51.06 -9.54 34.06
CA GLY A 7 50.64 -8.42 34.88
C GLY A 7 49.37 -7.74 34.38
N SER A 8 48.53 -7.38 35.34
CA SER A 8 47.35 -6.54 35.20
C SER A 8 47.75 -5.08 35.41
N LEU A 9 47.63 -4.25 34.37
CA LEU A 9 47.62 -2.79 34.46
C LEU A 9 46.69 -2.23 33.38
N TYR A 10 45.40 -2.12 33.71
CA TYR A 10 44.49 -1.21 33.02
C TYR A 10 43.97 -0.19 34.03
N SER A 11 44.53 1.01 33.93
CA SER A 11 44.12 2.21 34.66
C SER A 11 42.81 2.70 34.04
N ALA A 12 41.70 2.52 34.76
CA ALA A 12 40.40 3.06 34.39
C ALA A 12 40.39 4.59 34.59
N ARG A 13 40.57 5.36 33.51
CA ARG A 13 40.17 6.77 33.48
C ARG A 13 38.68 6.83 33.23
N ASN A 14 37.96 6.89 34.35
CA ASN A 14 36.53 7.10 34.43
C ASN A 14 36.24 8.58 34.13
N SER A 15 35.77 8.88 32.93
CA SER A 15 35.01 10.10 32.65
C SER A 15 34.02 9.84 31.51
N ASP A 16 33.13 8.87 31.72
CA ASP A 16 32.03 8.49 30.83
C ASP A 16 30.84 9.47 30.92
N PHE A 17 31.10 10.75 31.12
CA PHE A 17 30.06 11.77 31.00
C PHE A 17 30.20 12.43 29.64
N PRO A 18 29.16 12.40 28.78
CA PRO A 18 29.16 13.23 27.59
C PRO A 18 29.41 14.68 27.99
N PRO A 19 30.11 15.47 27.15
CA PRO A 19 30.39 16.87 27.45
C PRO A 19 29.09 17.58 27.86
N ALA A 20 29.15 18.32 28.97
CA ALA A 20 28.04 19.12 29.43
C ALA A 20 27.71 20.14 28.33
N TYR A 21 26.56 19.97 27.68
CA TYR A 21 26.06 20.97 26.75
C TYR A 21 25.53 22.14 27.59
N ASP A 22 26.31 23.22 27.65
CA ASP A 22 25.83 24.49 28.19
C ASP A 22 24.59 24.89 27.40
N VAL A 23 23.45 25.01 28.10
CA VAL A 23 22.15 25.41 27.54
C VAL A 23 22.22 26.91 27.22
N VAL A 24 23.00 27.30 26.22
CA VAL A 24 23.22 28.69 25.82
C VAL A 24 22.70 28.86 24.41
N SER A 25 21.38 29.04 24.34
CA SER A 25 20.59 29.75 23.32
C SER A 25 19.26 29.03 23.11
N PRO A 26 18.13 29.77 22.98
CA PRO A 26 16.90 29.15 22.53
C PRO A 26 17.15 28.51 21.16
N PRO A 27 16.52 27.36 20.87
CA PRO A 27 16.64 26.75 19.55
C PRO A 27 16.29 27.78 18.47
N PRO A 28 16.98 27.78 17.32
CA PRO A 28 16.68 28.70 16.24
C PRO A 28 15.20 28.62 15.89
N LYS A 29 14.61 29.77 15.52
CA LYS A 29 13.22 29.81 15.05
C LYS A 29 13.13 29.03 13.74
N TYR A 30 12.68 27.79 13.81
CA TYR A 30 12.38 27.01 12.62
C TYR A 30 11.17 27.62 11.92
N SER A 31 11.37 28.09 10.69
CA SER A 31 10.29 28.44 9.77
C SER A 31 10.03 27.23 8.86
N PRO A 32 8.77 26.93 8.52
CA PRO A 32 8.49 25.94 7.48
C PRO A 32 9.02 26.39 6.10
N ASP A 33 9.23 27.68 5.90
CA ASP A 33 9.69 28.30 4.66
C ASP A 33 11.14 28.80 4.77
N PRO A 34 11.97 28.58 3.75
CA PRO A 34 13.37 28.99 3.76
C PRO A 34 13.49 30.52 3.92
N ALA A 35 14.43 30.95 4.75
CA ALA A 35 14.77 32.36 4.90
C ALA A 35 15.46 32.91 3.65
N SER A 36 15.63 34.23 3.59
CA SER A 36 16.40 34.86 2.50
C SER A 36 17.83 34.30 2.46
N GLY A 37 18.19 33.64 1.36
CA GLY A 37 19.50 33.00 1.15
C GLY A 37 19.55 31.52 1.54
N GLU A 38 18.46 30.94 2.04
CA GLU A 38 18.31 29.50 2.22
C GLU A 38 17.67 28.89 0.97
N GLU A 39 18.12 27.68 0.60
CA GLU A 39 17.54 26.90 -0.50
C GLU A 39 16.96 25.60 0.05
N ARG A 40 15.75 25.24 -0.39
CA ARG A 40 15.09 24.01 0.03
C ARG A 40 15.61 22.85 -0.82
N VAL A 41 16.57 22.09 -0.28
CA VAL A 41 17.19 20.93 -0.95
C VAL A 41 16.17 19.85 -1.35
N GLN A 42 15.11 19.68 -0.56
CA GLN A 42 14.04 18.73 -0.84
C GLN A 42 12.70 19.25 -0.31
N GLN A 43 11.72 19.40 -1.18
CA GLN A 43 10.35 19.71 -0.79
C GLN A 43 9.52 18.44 -0.83
N VAL A 44 8.96 18.04 0.31
CA VAL A 44 7.89 17.02 0.31
C VAL A 44 6.64 17.72 -0.22
N PRO A 45 6.10 17.30 -1.37
CA PRO A 45 4.91 17.92 -1.93
C PRO A 45 3.76 17.81 -0.92
N ARG A 46 3.29 18.95 -0.42
CA ARG A 46 2.01 18.99 0.28
C ARG A 46 0.94 18.92 -0.80
N ALA A 47 0.10 17.91 -0.72
CA ALA A 47 -1.02 17.76 -1.64
C ALA A 47 -1.85 19.05 -1.65
N SER A 48 -1.80 19.79 -2.75
CA SER A 48 -2.70 20.91 -3.01
C SER A 48 -4.09 20.44 -3.47
N GLY A 49 -4.38 19.14 -3.33
CA GLY A 49 -5.72 18.64 -3.50
C GLY A 49 -6.64 19.40 -2.55
N SER A 50 -7.67 20.04 -3.11
CA SER A 50 -8.72 20.69 -2.34
C SER A 50 -9.15 19.73 -1.23
N GLN A 51 -8.98 20.15 0.03
CA GLN A 51 -9.56 19.38 1.13
C GLN A 51 -11.05 19.23 0.83
N PRO A 52 -11.60 18.01 0.95
CA PRO A 52 -13.02 17.83 0.70
C PRO A 52 -13.80 18.72 1.67
N THR A 53 -14.74 19.52 1.17
CA THR A 53 -15.56 20.44 1.97
C THR A 53 -17.03 20.01 2.04
N GLY A 54 -17.40 18.93 1.35
CA GLY A 54 -18.75 18.41 1.32
C GLY A 54 -19.14 17.68 2.60
N SER A 55 -20.37 17.18 2.62
CA SER A 55 -20.91 16.45 3.77
C SER A 55 -21.61 15.16 3.36
N TYR A 56 -21.45 14.11 4.16
CA TYR A 56 -22.21 12.88 4.05
C TYR A 56 -23.37 12.88 5.04
N ILE A 57 -24.59 12.58 4.57
CA ILE A 57 -25.80 12.61 5.39
C ILE A 57 -26.42 11.21 5.44
N ALA A 58 -26.66 10.70 6.64
CA ALA A 58 -27.36 9.44 6.87
C ALA A 58 -28.54 9.63 7.83
N THR A 59 -29.75 9.30 7.36
CA THR A 59 -30.99 9.44 8.14
C THR A 59 -31.63 8.07 8.39
N ARG A 60 -32.11 7.84 9.62
CA ARG A 60 -32.90 6.66 9.96
C ARG A 60 -34.02 7.03 10.93
N GLY A 61 -35.24 7.16 10.40
CA GLY A 61 -36.37 7.65 11.19
C GLY A 61 -36.14 9.10 11.61
N SER A 62 -36.16 9.36 12.92
CA SER A 62 -36.04 10.70 13.50
C SER A 62 -34.62 11.11 13.88
N VAL A 63 -33.61 10.40 13.37
CA VAL A 63 -32.20 10.63 13.68
C VAL A 63 -31.47 10.82 12.36
N THR A 64 -30.75 11.92 12.22
CA THR A 64 -29.93 12.27 11.07
C THR A 64 -28.50 12.51 11.55
N VAL A 65 -27.53 11.92 10.87
CA VAL A 65 -26.10 12.09 11.13
C VAL A 65 -25.50 12.78 9.92
N VAL A 66 -24.85 13.91 10.15
CA VAL A 66 -24.11 14.68 9.16
C VAL A 66 -22.63 14.53 9.48
N LEU A 67 -21.82 14.09 8.51
CA LEU A 67 -20.37 13.98 8.61
C LEU A 67 -19.72 14.97 7.64
N ASN A 68 -18.81 15.79 8.14
CA ASN A 68 -18.18 16.85 7.34
C ASN A 68 -16.93 16.34 6.62
N ASP A 69 -16.31 17.21 5.82
CA ASP A 69 -15.04 16.99 5.14
C ASP A 69 -15.06 15.78 4.19
N GLN A 70 -16.19 15.61 3.49
CA GLN A 70 -16.41 14.52 2.52
C GLN A 70 -16.34 15.05 1.08
N ALA A 71 -16.04 14.17 0.13
CA ALA A 71 -16.14 14.53 -1.29
C ALA A 71 -17.59 14.89 -1.63
N ASP A 72 -17.77 15.78 -2.60
CA ASP A 72 -19.09 16.05 -3.16
C ASP A 72 -19.68 14.74 -3.70
N ASP A 73 -20.95 14.48 -3.38
CA ASP A 73 -21.67 13.26 -3.74
C ASP A 73 -21.06 11.95 -3.21
N ALA A 74 -20.29 12.00 -2.11
CA ALA A 74 -19.75 10.80 -1.48
C ALA A 74 -20.86 9.79 -1.11
N THR A 75 -20.80 8.59 -1.69
CA THR A 75 -21.74 7.50 -1.36
C THR A 75 -21.43 6.84 -0.02
N GLU A 76 -20.19 6.98 0.44
CA GLU A 76 -19.74 6.55 1.75
C GLU A 76 -18.66 7.48 2.28
N PRO A 77 -18.58 7.69 3.60
CA PRO A 77 -17.59 8.56 4.18
C PRO A 77 -16.19 7.92 4.16
N VAL A 78 -15.18 8.73 3.83
CA VAL A 78 -13.78 8.30 3.66
C VAL A 78 -12.90 9.01 4.69
N TYR A 79 -12.09 8.24 5.42
CA TYR A 79 -11.15 8.79 6.39
C TYR A 79 -9.76 8.18 6.24
N SER A 80 -8.73 8.99 6.49
CA SER A 80 -7.33 8.58 6.43
C SER A 80 -6.76 8.29 7.82
N ARG A 81 -5.46 8.00 7.90
CA ARG A 81 -4.71 7.81 9.15
C ARG A 81 -4.89 9.01 10.07
N LEU A 82 -5.25 8.74 11.34
CA LEU A 82 -5.58 9.77 12.33
C LEU A 82 -6.70 10.74 11.87
N GLY A 83 -7.52 10.31 10.89
CA GLY A 83 -8.64 11.08 10.39
C GLY A 83 -9.62 11.40 11.52
N ARG A 84 -10.03 12.66 11.59
CA ARG A 84 -11.04 13.12 12.52
C ARG A 84 -12.41 13.03 11.86
N ILE A 85 -13.32 12.32 12.50
CA ILE A 85 -14.74 12.26 12.17
C ILE A 85 -15.39 13.46 12.86
N THR A 86 -15.71 14.50 12.09
CA THR A 86 -16.40 15.71 12.56
C THR A 86 -17.81 15.75 11.98
N GLY A 87 -18.77 16.33 12.71
CA GLY A 87 -20.14 16.37 12.23
C GLY A 87 -21.17 16.80 13.27
N ALA A 88 -22.43 16.51 12.98
CA ALA A 88 -23.56 16.75 13.86
C ALA A 88 -24.56 15.60 13.83
N ILE A 89 -25.20 15.35 14.97
CA ILE A 89 -26.32 14.43 15.12
C ILE A 89 -27.56 15.29 15.35
N LEU A 90 -28.54 15.18 14.46
CA LEU A 90 -29.80 15.91 14.48
C LEU A 90 -30.93 14.94 14.85
N ILE A 91 -31.80 15.32 15.78
CA ILE A 91 -32.90 14.50 16.26
C ILE A 91 -34.19 15.32 16.27
N ASP A 92 -35.19 14.88 15.50
CA ASP A 92 -36.45 15.62 15.35
C ASP A 92 -37.26 15.66 16.65
N SER A 93 -37.32 14.53 17.37
CA SER A 93 -38.07 14.39 18.64
C SER A 93 -37.14 14.39 19.85
N HIS A 94 -36.66 15.57 20.23
CA HIS A 94 -35.59 15.73 21.22
C HIS A 94 -36.05 15.65 22.69
N ASP A 95 -37.32 15.95 23.00
CA ASP A 95 -37.88 15.98 24.37
C ASP A 95 -37.78 14.65 25.13
N THR A 96 -37.58 13.54 24.42
CA THR A 96 -37.52 12.20 25.01
C THR A 96 -36.13 11.60 24.94
N VAL A 97 -35.12 12.33 24.47
CA VAL A 97 -33.76 11.81 24.38
C VAL A 97 -33.17 11.69 25.79
N ALA A 98 -32.66 10.50 26.12
CA ALA A 98 -32.01 10.19 27.39
C ALA A 98 -30.48 10.27 27.27
N SER A 99 -29.92 9.73 26.19
CA SER A 99 -28.48 9.81 25.92
C SER A 99 -28.16 9.58 24.44
N ILE A 100 -27.01 10.09 24.00
CA ILE A 100 -26.47 9.91 22.67
C ILE A 100 -25.06 9.36 22.81
N HIS A 101 -24.86 8.12 22.36
CA HIS A 101 -23.57 7.45 22.36
C HIS A 101 -23.11 7.19 20.94
N VAL A 102 -21.82 7.41 20.70
CA VAL A 102 -21.21 7.17 19.41
C VAL A 102 -20.04 6.22 19.58
N LYS A 103 -19.97 5.23 18.69
CA LYS A 103 -18.93 4.21 18.70
C LYS A 103 -18.33 4.02 17.31
N LEU A 104 -17.01 4.21 17.19
CA LEU A 104 -16.24 3.82 16.02
C LEU A 104 -15.73 2.40 16.22
N LEU A 105 -16.11 1.52 15.30
CA LEU A 105 -15.76 0.10 15.31
C LEU A 105 -14.91 -0.21 14.08
N GLY A 106 -13.87 -1.01 14.27
CA GLY A 106 -13.03 -1.57 13.23
C GLY A 106 -12.82 -3.04 13.47
N ARG A 107 -12.86 -3.84 12.41
CA ARG A 107 -12.67 -5.29 12.48
C ARG A 107 -11.88 -5.79 11.28
N LEU A 108 -10.96 -6.70 11.55
CA LEU A 108 -10.23 -7.49 10.55
C LEU A 108 -10.64 -8.95 10.70
N ASP A 109 -11.42 -9.43 9.75
CA ASP A 109 -11.82 -10.83 9.64
C ASP A 109 -10.97 -11.50 8.57
N TYR A 110 -10.43 -12.67 8.86
CA TYR A 110 -9.79 -13.50 7.83
C TYR A 110 -10.06 -14.98 8.08
N VAL A 111 -10.17 -15.74 7.01
CA VAL A 111 -10.43 -17.19 7.03
C VAL A 111 -9.40 -17.88 6.16
N SER A 112 -8.86 -18.99 6.65
CA SER A 112 -8.07 -19.95 5.88
C SER A 112 -8.67 -21.36 6.03
N SER A 113 -8.02 -22.37 5.43
CA SER A 113 -8.40 -23.79 5.56
C SER A 113 -8.54 -24.29 7.00
N ASP A 114 -7.82 -23.66 7.94
CA ASP A 114 -7.71 -24.12 9.32
C ASP A 114 -8.60 -23.33 10.30
N GLY A 115 -9.39 -22.38 9.78
CA GLY A 115 -10.37 -21.63 10.55
C GLY A 115 -10.41 -20.13 10.23
N GLY A 116 -11.32 -19.44 10.91
CA GLY A 116 -11.47 -17.99 10.85
C GLY A 116 -10.92 -17.29 12.09
N THR A 117 -10.41 -16.07 11.92
CA THR A 117 -10.02 -15.17 13.01
C THR A 117 -10.68 -13.81 12.79
N SER A 118 -11.18 -13.21 13.86
CA SER A 118 -11.79 -11.87 13.87
C SER A 118 -11.06 -11.02 14.91
N VAL A 119 -10.35 -9.99 14.44
CA VAL A 119 -9.57 -9.09 15.29
C VAL A 119 -10.26 -7.73 15.33
N GLN A 120 -10.52 -7.22 16.55
CA GLN A 120 -11.03 -5.86 16.71
C GLN A 120 -9.89 -4.85 16.51
N THR A 121 -9.93 -4.11 15.39
CA THR A 121 -8.89 -3.12 15.06
C THR A 121 -9.19 -1.74 15.64
N VAL A 122 -10.47 -1.40 15.83
CA VAL A 122 -10.88 -0.13 16.47
C VAL A 122 -12.05 -0.36 17.41
N SER A 123 -11.95 0.22 18.61
CA SER A 123 -13.04 0.37 19.57
C SER A 123 -12.89 1.71 20.26
N ARG A 124 -13.49 2.75 19.69
CA ARG A 124 -13.55 4.08 20.31
C ARG A 124 -14.99 4.43 20.55
N GLU A 125 -15.29 4.95 21.73
CA GLU A 125 -16.63 5.39 22.08
C GLU A 125 -16.58 6.74 22.78
N ALA A 126 -17.64 7.52 22.59
CA ALA A 126 -17.84 8.79 23.24
C ALA A 126 -19.33 8.98 23.52
N THR A 127 -19.65 9.51 24.70
CA THR A 127 -20.99 10.01 25.00
C THR A 127 -21.04 11.45 24.52
N VAL A 128 -21.82 11.70 23.48
CA VAL A 128 -21.97 13.05 22.89
C VAL A 128 -22.91 13.90 23.72
N TRP A 129 -23.93 13.28 24.30
CA TRP A 129 -24.88 13.94 25.20
C TRP A 129 -25.46 12.93 26.20
N ASP A 130 -25.71 13.38 27.41
CA ASP A 130 -26.30 12.59 28.51
C ASP A 130 -27.23 13.46 29.34
N GLY A 131 -28.52 13.12 29.35
CA GLY A 131 -29.55 13.88 30.06
C GLY A 131 -29.41 13.83 31.57
N CYS A 132 -28.73 12.82 32.13
CA CYS A 132 -28.46 12.76 33.58
C CYS A 132 -27.38 13.75 34.01
N SER A 133 -26.47 14.11 33.11
CA SER A 133 -25.29 14.91 33.41
C SER A 133 -25.39 16.35 32.89
N ALA A 134 -26.33 16.62 31.97
CA ALA A 134 -26.48 17.92 31.33
C ALA A 134 -27.22 18.94 32.20
N VAL A 135 -26.69 20.17 32.27
CA VAL A 135 -27.34 21.31 32.95
C VAL A 135 -28.50 21.88 32.13
N SER A 136 -28.53 21.60 30.82
CA SER A 136 -29.53 22.09 29.87
C SER A 136 -30.22 20.93 29.17
N GLU A 137 -31.48 21.13 28.82
CA GLU A 137 -32.24 20.27 27.92
C GLU A 137 -31.56 20.17 26.55
N PHE A 138 -31.78 19.04 25.87
CA PHE A 138 -31.18 18.77 24.56
C PHE A 138 -31.86 19.60 23.47
N SER A 139 -31.08 20.39 22.73
CA SER A 139 -31.55 21.32 21.67
C SER A 139 -31.90 20.64 20.34
N GLY A 140 -31.90 19.31 20.27
CA GLY A 140 -32.10 18.57 19.02
C GLY A 140 -30.85 18.42 18.15
N ASN A 141 -29.73 19.07 18.51
CA ASN A 141 -28.45 18.92 17.83
C ASN A 141 -27.32 18.55 18.81
N ALA A 142 -26.42 17.68 18.36
CA ALA A 142 -25.28 17.24 19.17
C ALA A 142 -24.00 17.19 18.30
N PRO A 143 -22.93 17.91 18.66
CA PRO A 143 -21.70 17.91 17.87
C PRO A 143 -20.99 16.56 17.97
N LEU A 144 -20.53 16.03 16.84
CA LEU A 144 -19.78 14.77 16.76
C LEU A 144 -18.29 15.06 16.53
N SER A 145 -17.43 14.46 17.35
CA SER A 145 -15.98 14.44 17.12
C SER A 145 -15.35 13.13 17.61
N LEU A 146 -14.83 12.32 16.70
CA LEU A 146 -14.03 11.12 17.00
C LEU A 146 -12.76 11.11 16.16
N VAL A 147 -11.72 10.40 16.60
CA VAL A 147 -10.45 10.29 15.85
C VAL A 147 -10.09 8.82 15.68
N PHE A 148 -9.70 8.44 14.47
CA PHE A 148 -9.13 7.12 14.22
C PHE A 148 -7.83 6.93 15.01
N PRO A 149 -7.63 5.81 15.72
CA PRO A 149 -6.35 5.54 16.35
C PRO A 149 -5.26 5.32 15.28
N SER A 150 -3.98 5.47 15.66
CA SER A 150 -2.85 5.18 14.76
C SER A 150 -2.62 3.69 14.55
N SER A 151 -2.95 2.90 15.58
CA SER A 151 -2.62 1.48 15.68
C SER A 151 -3.58 0.77 16.64
N TYR A 152 -3.45 -0.56 16.71
CA TYR A 152 -4.18 -1.43 17.62
C TYR A 152 -3.29 -2.56 18.13
N LYS A 153 -3.61 -3.09 19.31
CA LYS A 153 -2.85 -4.20 19.91
C LYS A 153 -3.53 -5.54 19.65
N HIS A 154 -2.75 -6.53 19.25
CA HIS A 154 -3.16 -7.92 19.13
C HIS A 154 -1.99 -8.83 19.47
N ASP A 155 -2.22 -9.86 20.28
CA ASP A 155 -1.17 -10.76 20.80
C ASP A 155 0.05 -10.01 21.38
N GLY A 156 -0.22 -8.92 22.10
CA GLY A 156 0.81 -8.08 22.73
C GLY A 156 1.62 -7.20 21.77
N LYS A 157 1.42 -7.30 20.44
CA LYS A 157 2.10 -6.49 19.43
C LYS A 157 1.23 -5.34 18.96
N ASP A 158 1.87 -4.21 18.66
CA ASP A 158 1.20 -3.06 18.05
C ASP A 158 1.21 -3.19 16.53
N HIS A 159 0.06 -2.97 15.91
CA HIS A 159 -0.15 -3.07 14.47
C HIS A 159 -0.76 -1.78 13.92
N PRO A 160 -0.34 -1.29 12.74
CA PRO A 160 -1.03 -0.19 12.10
C PRO A 160 -2.46 -0.60 11.71
N LEU A 161 -3.38 0.35 11.67
CA LEU A 161 -4.73 0.07 11.16
C LEU A 161 -4.67 -0.36 9.68
N PRO A 162 -5.21 -1.54 9.31
CA PRO A 162 -5.31 -1.94 7.91
C PRO A 162 -6.29 -1.03 7.15
N PRO A 163 -6.08 -0.74 5.86
CA PRO A 163 -7.08 -0.08 5.03
C PRO A 163 -8.36 -0.90 4.96
N SER A 164 -9.51 -0.27 4.67
CA SER A 164 -10.71 -0.99 4.27
C SER A 164 -10.39 -1.87 3.06
N PHE A 165 -10.58 -3.18 3.20
CA PHE A 165 -10.12 -4.16 2.22
C PHE A 165 -11.05 -5.37 2.21
N VAL A 166 -11.37 -5.88 1.02
CA VAL A 166 -12.18 -7.10 0.87
C VAL A 166 -11.54 -7.95 -0.20
N TYR A 167 -11.23 -9.19 0.16
CA TYR A 167 -10.83 -10.25 -0.76
C TYR A 167 -11.67 -11.49 -0.48
N SER A 168 -12.54 -11.84 -1.42
CA SER A 168 -13.44 -12.98 -1.36
C SER A 168 -13.48 -13.62 -2.75
N PRO A 169 -12.58 -14.58 -3.06
CA PRO A 169 -12.57 -15.22 -4.35
C PRO A 169 -13.85 -16.06 -4.53
N HIS A 170 -14.51 -15.90 -5.67
CA HIS A 170 -15.70 -16.69 -5.99
C HIS A 170 -15.35 -18.18 -6.11
N GLY A 171 -16.19 -19.05 -5.54
CA GLY A 171 -16.20 -20.49 -5.85
C GLY A 171 -15.69 -21.42 -4.74
N LEU A 172 -14.74 -21.04 -3.88
CA LEU A 172 -14.27 -21.90 -2.78
C LEU A 172 -13.78 -21.08 -1.56
N PRO A 173 -14.25 -21.36 -0.33
CA PRO A 173 -13.94 -20.57 0.88
C PRO A 173 -12.56 -20.88 1.46
N MET A 174 -11.51 -21.02 0.63
CA MET A 174 -10.17 -21.35 1.13
C MET A 174 -9.44 -20.13 1.69
N MET A 175 -9.82 -18.91 1.29
CA MET A 175 -9.23 -17.69 1.81
C MET A 175 -10.19 -16.50 1.69
N LEU A 176 -10.51 -15.86 2.82
CA LEU A 176 -11.30 -14.63 2.89
C LEU A 176 -10.51 -13.62 3.72
N VAL A 177 -10.49 -12.36 3.33
CA VAL A 177 -9.95 -11.26 4.14
C VAL A 177 -10.88 -10.06 4.02
N THR A 178 -11.34 -9.54 5.15
CA THR A 178 -12.26 -8.40 5.23
C THR A 178 -11.80 -7.47 6.35
N SER A 179 -11.38 -6.26 6.00
CA SER A 179 -11.15 -5.17 6.94
C SER A 179 -12.25 -4.13 6.77
N THR A 180 -13.05 -3.93 7.81
CA THR A 180 -14.22 -3.05 7.78
C THR A 180 -14.23 -2.10 8.96
N TYR A 181 -14.79 -0.91 8.73
CA TYR A 181 -14.96 0.12 9.73
C TYR A 181 -16.39 0.64 9.69
N SER A 182 -16.94 1.00 10.84
CA SER A 182 -18.28 1.57 10.92
C SER A 182 -18.44 2.49 12.12
N LEU A 183 -19.18 3.57 11.92
CA LEU A 183 -19.66 4.46 12.96
C LEU A 183 -21.07 4.04 13.39
N CYS A 184 -21.23 3.77 14.68
CA CYS A 184 -22.52 3.45 15.28
C CYS A 184 -22.95 4.64 16.14
N VAL A 185 -24.07 5.27 15.78
CA VAL A 185 -24.71 6.32 16.58
C VAL A 185 -25.94 5.70 17.25
N THR A 186 -25.96 5.64 18.57
CA THR A 186 -27.05 5.10 19.37
C THR A 186 -27.70 6.21 20.19
N VAL A 187 -28.99 6.43 19.94
CA VAL A 187 -29.82 7.37 20.68
C VAL A 187 -30.76 6.58 21.59
N SER A 188 -30.65 6.81 22.89
CA SER A 188 -31.54 6.25 23.91
C SER A 188 -32.65 7.24 24.21
N TYR A 189 -33.88 6.76 24.37
CA TYR A 189 -35.04 7.59 24.68
C TYR A 189 -35.69 7.14 26.00
N THR A 190 -36.15 8.11 26.80
CA THR A 190 -36.95 7.89 28.00
C THR A 190 -38.35 7.39 27.62
N ARG A 191 -38.88 6.41 28.36
CA ARG A 191 -40.25 5.91 28.17
C ARG A 191 -41.12 6.45 29.30
N ARG A 192 -42.23 7.11 28.96
CA ARG A 192 -43.18 7.68 29.95
C ARG A 192 -43.77 6.64 30.91
N ASN A 193 -43.92 5.37 30.49
CA ASN A 193 -44.67 4.35 31.24
C ASN A 193 -43.88 3.07 31.60
N MET A 194 -42.58 2.97 31.31
CA MET A 194 -41.76 1.81 31.72
C MET A 194 -40.29 2.24 31.90
N SER A 195 -39.91 2.47 33.16
CA SER A 195 -38.59 3.02 33.54
C SER A 195 -37.41 2.05 33.39
N PHE A 196 -37.65 0.77 33.10
CA PHE A 196 -36.60 -0.26 33.21
C PHE A 196 -35.89 -0.61 31.89
N ILE A 197 -36.43 -0.25 30.71
CA ILE A 197 -35.76 -0.53 29.43
C ILE A 197 -35.89 0.68 28.49
N PRO A 198 -34.80 1.45 28.26
CA PRO A 198 -34.84 2.57 27.33
C PRO A 198 -35.13 2.09 25.90
N LYS A 199 -35.88 2.89 25.13
CA LYS A 199 -36.02 2.63 23.69
C LYS A 199 -34.73 3.13 23.03
N THR A 200 -34.00 2.27 22.33
CA THR A 200 -32.78 2.67 21.61
C THR A 200 -33.03 2.67 20.10
N LYS A 201 -32.46 3.66 19.41
CA LYS A 201 -32.34 3.67 17.95
C LYS A 201 -30.86 3.74 17.60
N THR A 202 -30.40 2.85 16.75
CA THR A 202 -29.01 2.84 16.29
C THR A 202 -28.93 3.07 14.79
N ILE A 203 -28.11 4.00 14.35
CA ILE A 203 -27.69 4.17 12.96
C ILE A 203 -26.28 3.60 12.84
N ARG A 204 -26.07 2.72 11.86
CA ARG A 204 -24.75 2.18 11.54
C ARG A 204 -24.35 2.68 10.17
N ILE A 205 -23.25 3.42 10.12
CA ILE A 205 -22.71 4.04 8.90
C ILE A 205 -21.40 3.31 8.55
N PRO A 206 -21.31 2.63 7.40
CA PRO A 206 -20.05 2.06 6.94
C PRO A 206 -19.05 3.18 6.65
N ILE A 207 -17.78 2.96 6.98
CA ILE A 207 -16.69 3.89 6.71
C ILE A 207 -15.64 3.21 5.84
N ARG A 208 -15.19 3.91 4.81
CA ARG A 208 -13.99 3.54 4.06
C ARG A 208 -12.76 4.18 4.71
N TYR A 209 -11.96 3.37 5.41
CA TYR A 209 -10.67 3.81 5.93
C TYR A 209 -9.59 3.64 4.85
N GLN A 210 -9.07 4.75 4.36
CA GLN A 210 -8.11 4.83 3.27
C GLN A 210 -6.89 5.64 3.71
N PRO A 211 -5.90 5.02 4.38
CA PRO A 211 -4.69 5.70 4.82
C PRO A 211 -3.90 6.20 3.61
N ARG A 212 -3.73 7.51 3.52
CA ARG A 212 -3.02 8.15 2.40
C ARG A 212 -1.52 7.98 2.52
N THR A 213 -0.90 7.46 1.47
CA THR A 213 0.54 7.27 1.30
C THR A 213 0.96 7.69 -0.10
N ARG A 214 2.21 8.16 -0.25
CA ARG A 214 2.77 8.67 -1.51
C ARG A 214 4.20 8.16 -1.73
N PRO A 215 4.66 8.07 -2.99
CA PRO A 215 6.06 7.88 -3.29
C PRO A 215 6.89 9.05 -2.75
N GLY A 216 8.12 8.77 -2.32
CA GLY A 216 9.04 9.83 -1.87
C GLY A 216 9.69 10.61 -3.02
N GLN A 217 9.61 10.07 -4.24
CA GLN A 217 10.24 10.59 -5.44
C GLN A 217 9.28 10.48 -6.64
N PRO A 218 9.42 11.38 -7.64
CA PRO A 218 8.65 11.29 -8.88
C PRO A 218 9.01 10.05 -9.69
N ILE A 219 8.11 9.68 -10.61
CA ILE A 219 8.43 8.76 -11.69
C ILE A 219 9.12 9.56 -12.78
N PHE A 220 10.35 9.17 -13.15
CA PHE A 220 11.08 9.80 -14.24
C PHE A 220 10.37 9.57 -15.58
N GLN A 221 10.02 10.66 -16.26
CA GLN A 221 9.36 10.65 -17.57
C GLN A 221 10.35 10.77 -18.74
N VAL A 222 11.56 10.25 -18.57
CA VAL A 222 12.58 10.22 -19.63
C VAL A 222 12.44 8.91 -20.40
N PRO A 223 12.66 8.87 -21.74
CA PRO A 223 12.75 7.61 -22.46
C PRO A 223 13.68 6.64 -21.73
N LEU A 224 13.22 5.40 -21.51
CA LEU A 224 13.82 4.43 -20.60
C LEU A 224 15.34 4.30 -20.79
N PHE A 225 15.76 4.15 -22.04
CA PHE A 225 17.18 3.98 -22.37
C PHE A 225 18.03 5.23 -22.11
N CYS A 226 17.48 6.43 -22.32
CA CYS A 226 18.15 7.68 -21.95
C CYS A 226 18.29 7.77 -20.43
N GLY A 227 17.24 7.44 -19.68
CA GLY A 227 17.26 7.46 -18.21
C GLY A 227 18.27 6.49 -17.61
N ILE A 228 18.37 5.27 -18.14
CA ILE A 228 19.35 4.27 -17.68
C ILE A 228 20.78 4.78 -17.87
N LYS A 229 21.07 5.46 -18.98
CA LYS A 229 22.40 6.00 -19.28
C LYS A 229 22.72 7.28 -18.53
N SER A 230 21.76 8.20 -18.40
CA SER A 230 21.98 9.48 -17.72
C SER A 230 22.05 9.32 -16.21
N SER A 231 21.28 8.38 -15.66
CA SER A 231 21.06 8.25 -14.23
C SER A 231 20.99 6.78 -13.78
N PRO A 232 22.05 5.97 -13.97
CA PRO A 232 22.01 4.54 -13.67
C PRO A 232 21.67 4.23 -12.19
N GLY A 233 21.98 5.13 -11.25
CA GLY A 233 21.63 4.98 -9.83
C GLY A 233 20.13 5.10 -9.52
N GLU A 234 19.34 5.61 -10.46
CA GLU A 234 17.88 5.69 -10.36
C GLU A 234 17.19 4.40 -10.83
N TRP A 235 17.97 3.43 -11.30
CA TRP A 235 17.48 2.14 -11.79
C TRP A 235 17.96 0.99 -10.91
N GLN A 236 17.08 0.02 -10.70
CA GLN A 236 17.40 -1.26 -10.10
C GLN A 236 17.27 -2.34 -11.18
N GLN A 237 18.29 -3.17 -11.30
CA GLN A 237 18.31 -4.33 -12.17
C GLN A 237 18.03 -5.61 -11.37
N SER A 238 17.11 -6.43 -11.86
CA SER A 238 16.84 -7.77 -11.37
C SER A 238 17.24 -8.79 -12.44
N ILE A 239 18.08 -9.74 -12.07
CA ILE A 239 18.70 -10.70 -13.01
C ILE A 239 18.13 -12.10 -12.73
N CYS A 240 17.82 -12.86 -13.79
CA CYS A 240 17.35 -14.23 -13.69
C CYS A 240 17.83 -15.06 -14.88
N ASP A 241 18.39 -16.24 -14.61
CA ASP A 241 18.79 -17.17 -15.66
C ASP A 241 17.57 -17.93 -16.21
N ILE A 242 17.46 -18.01 -17.53
CA ILE A 242 16.46 -18.83 -18.20
C ILE A 242 16.96 -20.28 -18.18
N LYS A 243 16.28 -21.11 -17.40
CA LYS A 243 16.70 -22.48 -17.15
C LYS A 243 16.56 -23.34 -18.40
N GLN A 244 17.55 -24.16 -18.66
CA GLN A 244 17.51 -25.19 -19.70
C GLN A 244 16.80 -26.46 -19.20
N LYS A 245 16.25 -27.23 -20.13
CA LYS A 245 15.80 -28.60 -19.91
C LYS A 245 17.03 -29.52 -19.78
N ALA A 246 16.89 -30.61 -19.04
CA ALA A 246 17.98 -31.57 -18.85
C ALA A 246 18.49 -32.11 -20.21
N GLY A 247 19.81 -32.13 -20.39
CA GLY A 247 20.46 -32.64 -21.60
C GLY A 247 20.72 -31.62 -22.71
N SER A 248 20.36 -30.35 -22.54
CA SER A 248 20.77 -29.28 -23.46
C SER A 248 22.25 -28.93 -23.25
N SER A 249 22.98 -28.70 -24.35
CA SER A 249 24.37 -28.21 -24.34
C SER A 249 24.49 -26.74 -24.73
N LEU A 250 23.37 -26.02 -24.81
CA LEU A 250 23.34 -24.62 -25.23
C LEU A 250 23.96 -23.70 -24.17
N SER A 251 24.35 -22.51 -24.59
CA SER A 251 24.78 -21.47 -23.64
C SER A 251 23.60 -20.95 -22.81
N PRO A 252 23.82 -20.57 -21.53
CA PRO A 252 22.79 -19.93 -20.71
C PRO A 252 22.26 -18.64 -21.34
N ILE A 253 21.00 -18.32 -21.04
CA ILE A 253 20.38 -17.04 -21.38
C ILE A 253 20.05 -16.31 -20.09
N VAL A 254 20.36 -15.02 -20.04
CA VAL A 254 20.13 -14.16 -18.89
C VAL A 254 19.00 -13.19 -19.21
N MET A 255 18.02 -13.09 -18.33
CA MET A 255 16.98 -12.06 -18.34
C MET A 255 17.33 -10.98 -17.32
N ASN A 256 17.30 -9.73 -17.77
CA ASN A 256 17.47 -8.53 -16.97
C ASN A 256 16.17 -7.73 -16.99
N VAL A 257 15.66 -7.37 -15.81
CA VAL A 257 14.49 -6.51 -15.67
C VAL A 257 14.91 -5.25 -14.93
N LEU A 258 14.73 -4.10 -15.56
CA LEU A 258 15.05 -2.80 -14.98
C LEU A 258 13.78 -2.05 -14.57
N LEU A 259 13.78 -1.57 -13.34
CA LEU A 259 12.74 -0.73 -12.72
C LEU A 259 13.40 0.47 -12.03
N LEU A 260 12.62 1.44 -11.57
CA LEU A 260 13.15 2.50 -10.70
C LEU A 260 13.71 1.92 -9.39
N SER A 261 14.81 2.49 -8.91
CA SER A 261 15.52 2.03 -7.71
C SER A 261 14.71 2.18 -6.42
N THR A 262 13.74 3.10 -6.41
CA THR A 262 12.70 3.17 -5.37
C THR A 262 11.39 2.59 -5.92
N PRO A 263 11.10 1.29 -5.70
CA PRO A 263 9.92 0.63 -6.27
C PRO A 263 8.64 0.96 -5.49
N ILE A 264 8.36 2.24 -5.25
CA ILE A 264 7.18 2.74 -4.57
C ILE A 264 6.37 3.56 -5.57
N PHE A 265 5.17 3.10 -5.92
CA PHE A 265 4.35 3.69 -6.98
C PHE A 265 2.94 3.97 -6.47
N GLY A 266 2.34 5.08 -6.89
CA GLY A 266 0.92 5.33 -6.71
C GLY A 266 0.09 4.26 -7.41
N ILE A 267 -1.08 3.95 -6.86
CA ILE A 267 -1.96 2.92 -7.42
C ILE A 267 -2.50 3.29 -8.82
N CYS A 268 -2.46 4.56 -9.19
CA CYS A 268 -2.87 5.02 -10.52
C CYS A 268 -1.67 5.31 -11.44
N ASP A 269 -0.44 5.04 -10.99
CA ASP A 269 0.75 5.36 -11.75
C ASP A 269 0.97 4.36 -12.90
N ARG A 270 1.64 4.85 -13.94
CA ARG A 270 2.24 4.04 -15.00
C ARG A 270 3.66 3.71 -14.59
N ILE A 271 3.92 2.44 -14.33
CA ILE A 271 5.22 1.96 -13.84
C ILE A 271 6.09 1.64 -15.05
N PRO A 272 7.16 2.43 -15.32
CA PRO A 272 8.04 2.16 -16.44
C PRO A 272 8.85 0.87 -16.18
N ILE A 273 8.98 0.04 -17.22
CA ILE A 273 9.72 -1.23 -17.15
C ILE A 273 10.50 -1.45 -18.43
N HIS A 274 11.72 -1.96 -18.27
CA HIS A 274 12.54 -2.46 -19.37
C HIS A 274 12.91 -3.91 -19.11
N VAL A 275 12.77 -4.75 -20.13
CA VAL A 275 13.12 -6.18 -20.08
C VAL A 275 14.14 -6.43 -21.18
N GLN A 276 15.27 -7.01 -20.80
CA GLN A 276 16.36 -7.36 -21.69
C GLN A 276 16.66 -8.85 -21.55
N ILE A 277 16.86 -9.54 -22.66
CA ILE A 277 17.31 -10.93 -22.70
C ILE A 277 18.63 -10.97 -23.46
N SER A 278 19.66 -11.60 -22.88
CA SER A 278 20.99 -11.69 -23.48
C SER A 278 21.55 -13.10 -23.45
N GLY A 279 22.25 -13.50 -24.49
CA GLY A 279 22.95 -14.79 -24.57
C GLY A 279 23.50 -15.07 -25.97
N ALA A 280 24.14 -16.22 -26.15
CA ALA A 280 24.62 -16.64 -27.47
C ALA A 280 23.47 -16.71 -28.49
N LEU A 281 23.74 -16.31 -29.74
CA LEU A 281 22.75 -16.27 -30.82
C LEU A 281 21.98 -17.59 -30.98
N GLU A 282 22.71 -18.71 -30.91
CA GLU A 282 22.14 -20.05 -31.03
C GLU A 282 21.11 -20.35 -29.93
N SER A 283 21.37 -19.91 -28.70
CA SER A 283 20.46 -20.04 -27.58
C SER A 283 19.24 -19.15 -27.73
N LEU A 284 19.43 -17.87 -28.09
CA LEU A 284 18.32 -16.93 -28.26
C LEU A 284 17.38 -17.35 -29.39
N ARG A 285 17.92 -17.87 -30.50
CA ARG A 285 17.11 -18.42 -31.60
C ARG A 285 16.18 -19.53 -31.14
N CYS A 286 16.56 -20.33 -30.15
CA CYS A 286 15.70 -21.35 -29.58
C CYS A 286 14.56 -20.81 -28.70
N LEU A 287 14.56 -19.52 -28.33
CA LEU A 287 13.40 -18.86 -27.71
C LEU A 287 12.42 -18.32 -28.75
N LEU A 288 12.90 -18.09 -29.97
CA LEU A 288 12.07 -17.67 -31.09
C LEU A 288 11.33 -18.89 -31.65
N PRO A 289 10.08 -18.73 -32.10
CA PRO A 289 9.35 -19.81 -32.76
C PRO A 289 10.01 -20.20 -34.07
N ASP A 290 9.88 -21.47 -34.44
CA ASP A 290 10.32 -21.95 -35.74
C ASP A 290 9.57 -21.16 -36.83
N PRO A 291 10.28 -20.62 -37.84
CA PRO A 291 9.66 -19.85 -38.92
C PRO A 291 8.73 -20.69 -39.81
N ASN A 292 8.70 -22.02 -39.63
CA ASN A 292 7.89 -22.96 -40.39
C ASN A 292 6.99 -23.80 -39.47
N PRO A 293 5.66 -23.62 -39.48
CA PRO A 293 4.89 -22.72 -40.34
C PRO A 293 4.93 -21.25 -39.86
N PRO A 294 4.72 -20.27 -40.77
CA PRO A 294 4.85 -18.81 -40.52
C PRO A 294 3.80 -18.21 -39.58
N THR A 295 3.10 -19.03 -38.80
CA THR A 295 1.98 -18.61 -37.94
C THR A 295 2.35 -18.46 -36.47
N ALA A 296 3.54 -18.90 -36.04
CA ALA A 296 3.99 -18.73 -34.67
C ALA A 296 4.79 -17.42 -34.55
N ASN A 297 4.14 -16.35 -34.08
CA ASN A 297 4.83 -15.13 -33.68
C ASN A 297 5.50 -15.36 -32.32
N PHE A 298 6.73 -14.86 -32.15
CA PHE A 298 7.39 -14.88 -30.85
C PHE A 298 6.48 -14.15 -29.85
N GLU A 299 6.11 -14.82 -28.77
CA GLU A 299 5.32 -14.18 -27.72
C GLU A 299 6.28 -13.32 -26.89
N PRO A 300 6.16 -11.98 -26.93
CA PRO A 300 7.02 -11.11 -26.14
C PRO A 300 6.88 -11.43 -24.64
N PRO A 301 7.87 -11.06 -23.82
CA PRO A 301 7.77 -11.22 -22.37
C PRO A 301 6.44 -10.63 -21.87
N LYS A 302 5.74 -11.39 -21.03
CA LYS A 302 4.51 -10.89 -20.40
C LYS A 302 4.84 -10.27 -19.07
N VAL A 303 4.33 -9.08 -18.85
CA VAL A 303 4.51 -8.36 -17.59
C VAL A 303 3.15 -8.22 -16.92
N TYR A 304 3.08 -8.58 -15.66
CA TYR A 304 1.88 -8.51 -14.84
C TYR A 304 2.18 -7.76 -13.55
N LEU A 305 1.18 -7.06 -13.05
CA LEU A 305 1.14 -6.61 -11.66
C LEU A 305 0.39 -7.66 -10.86
N THR A 306 1.05 -8.27 -9.88
CA THR A 306 0.45 -9.33 -9.07
C THR A 306 0.38 -8.91 -7.61
N ARG A 307 -0.77 -9.18 -6.99
CA ARG A 307 -0.99 -8.99 -5.56
C ARG A 307 -1.04 -10.33 -4.87
N GLN A 308 -0.13 -10.53 -3.93
CA GLN A 308 -0.11 -11.69 -3.05
C GLN A 308 -0.78 -11.35 -1.73
N ILE A 309 -1.77 -12.16 -1.36
CA ILE A 309 -2.50 -12.07 -0.10
C ILE A 309 -2.11 -13.28 0.72
N ILE A 310 -1.49 -13.04 1.86
CA ILE A 310 -1.01 -14.04 2.79
C ILE A 310 -1.83 -13.94 4.05
N VAL A 311 -2.43 -15.06 4.45
CA VAL A 311 -3.12 -15.22 5.72
C VAL A 311 -2.33 -16.20 6.56
N GLU A 312 -1.97 -15.78 7.77
CA GLU A 312 -1.23 -16.56 8.75
C GLU A 312 -2.04 -16.64 10.03
N ASN A 313 -2.33 -17.87 10.46
CA ASN A 313 -2.88 -18.16 11.76
C ASN A 313 -1.83 -18.97 12.56
N SER A 314 -2.12 -19.34 13.81
CA SER A 314 -1.17 -20.06 14.66
C SER A 314 -0.75 -21.45 14.14
N ARG A 315 -1.43 -21.99 13.12
CA ARG A 315 -1.24 -23.36 12.63
C ARG A 315 -0.88 -23.45 11.15
N SER A 316 -1.17 -22.42 10.37
CA SER A 316 -1.03 -22.45 8.92
C SER A 316 -0.81 -21.08 8.31
N ARG A 317 -0.21 -21.13 7.11
CA ARG A 317 0.05 -19.98 6.26
C ARG A 317 -0.46 -20.29 4.86
N THR A 318 -1.50 -19.57 4.46
CA THR A 318 -2.10 -19.68 3.12
C THR A 318 -1.77 -18.43 2.33
N SER A 319 -1.44 -18.61 1.05
CA SER A 319 -1.14 -17.50 0.15
C SER A 319 -1.93 -17.65 -1.15
N ARG A 320 -2.47 -16.56 -1.66
CA ARG A 320 -3.03 -16.48 -3.02
C ARG A 320 -2.46 -15.27 -3.73
N SER A 321 -2.17 -15.44 -5.01
CA SER A 321 -1.79 -14.36 -5.90
C SER A 321 -2.92 -14.09 -6.89
N ILE A 322 -3.21 -12.82 -7.12
CA ILE A 322 -4.14 -12.36 -8.15
C ILE A 322 -3.44 -11.37 -9.06
N VAL A 323 -3.80 -11.36 -10.35
CA VAL A 323 -3.36 -10.32 -11.27
C VAL A 323 -4.23 -9.09 -11.04
N ILE A 324 -3.58 -7.96 -10.78
CA ILE A 324 -4.24 -6.66 -10.53
C ILE A 324 -3.88 -5.63 -11.60
N GLY A 325 -3.16 -6.03 -12.65
CA GLY A 325 -2.75 -5.17 -13.75
C GLY A 325 -1.93 -5.95 -14.79
N GLU A 326 -1.96 -5.48 -16.03
CA GLU A 326 -1.19 -6.04 -17.14
C GLU A 326 -0.29 -4.96 -17.73
N GLY A 327 0.94 -5.37 -18.07
CA GLY A 327 1.93 -4.51 -18.71
C GLY A 327 1.77 -4.49 -20.22
N LYS A 328 2.02 -3.33 -20.81
CA LYS A 328 2.12 -3.14 -22.25
C LYS A 328 3.58 -2.83 -22.56
N ILE A 329 4.27 -3.79 -23.17
CA ILE A 329 5.66 -3.63 -23.61
C ILE A 329 5.77 -3.82 -25.13
N MET A 330 6.74 -3.15 -25.73
CA MET A 330 7.04 -3.19 -27.15
C MET A 330 8.50 -3.55 -27.36
N SER A 331 8.80 -4.30 -28.41
CA SER A 331 10.18 -4.62 -28.79
C SER A 331 10.92 -3.37 -29.25
N ILE A 332 12.16 -3.20 -28.80
CA ILE A 332 13.05 -2.16 -29.27
C ILE A 332 13.89 -2.71 -30.43
N PRO A 333 13.90 -2.07 -31.61
CA PRO A 333 14.75 -2.50 -32.71
C PRO A 333 16.24 -2.43 -32.32
N PRO A 334 17.07 -3.39 -32.76
CA PRO A 334 18.52 -3.33 -32.54
C PRO A 334 19.11 -2.07 -33.17
N THR A 335 20.09 -1.48 -32.51
CA THR A 335 20.76 -0.26 -33.00
C THR A 335 21.82 -0.63 -34.04
N THR A 336 22.04 0.20 -35.05
CA THR A 336 23.04 -0.08 -36.12
C THR A 336 24.45 -0.33 -35.59
N SER A 337 24.82 0.22 -34.42
CA SER A 337 26.10 -0.03 -33.77
C SER A 337 26.29 -1.47 -33.29
N GLN A 338 25.21 -2.25 -33.10
CA GLN A 338 25.28 -3.68 -32.74
C GLN A 338 25.58 -4.58 -33.95
N LEU A 339 25.53 -4.03 -35.18
CA LEU A 339 25.79 -4.80 -36.40
C LEU A 339 27.28 -4.83 -36.78
N ASP A 340 28.09 -3.93 -36.21
CA ASP A 340 29.51 -3.75 -36.56
C ASP A 340 30.48 -4.43 -35.57
N ASP A 341 29.99 -4.97 -34.45
CA ASP A 341 30.82 -5.72 -33.50
C ASP A 341 31.08 -7.15 -34.03
N GLU A 342 32.30 -7.42 -34.47
CA GLU A 342 32.75 -8.76 -34.90
C GLU A 342 32.81 -9.76 -33.72
N ASP A 343 32.75 -9.27 -32.48
CA ASP A 343 32.74 -10.10 -31.27
C ASP A 343 31.31 -10.55 -30.92
N HIS A 344 30.77 -11.45 -31.74
CA HIS A 344 29.42 -12.05 -31.65
C HIS A 344 29.17 -12.94 -30.40
N SER A 345 29.86 -12.68 -29.29
CA SER A 345 29.81 -13.57 -28.12
C SER A 345 28.43 -13.58 -27.43
N ASN A 346 27.68 -12.47 -27.47
CA ASN A 346 26.31 -12.39 -26.95
C ASN A 346 25.44 -11.40 -27.73
N ASP A 347 24.25 -11.86 -28.11
CA ASP A 347 23.18 -11.03 -28.66
C ASP A 347 22.22 -10.55 -27.57
N VAL A 348 21.43 -9.53 -27.89
CA VAL A 348 20.49 -8.89 -26.97
C VAL A 348 19.13 -8.68 -27.65
N LEU A 349 18.06 -8.96 -26.89
CA LEU A 349 16.68 -8.62 -27.25
C LEU A 349 16.09 -7.72 -26.16
N ASP A 350 15.53 -6.58 -26.57
CA ASP A 350 15.06 -5.53 -25.66
C ASP A 350 13.56 -5.25 -25.84
N TRP A 351 12.89 -5.01 -24.72
CA TRP A 351 11.51 -4.54 -24.66
C TRP A 351 11.37 -3.40 -23.66
N GLU A 352 10.54 -2.42 -24.00
CA GLU A 352 10.21 -1.31 -23.12
C GLU A 352 8.71 -1.08 -23.02
N GLY A 353 8.26 -0.55 -21.89
CA GLY A 353 6.88 -0.14 -21.75
C GLY A 353 6.48 0.18 -20.33
N GLU A 354 5.20 -0.02 -20.04
CA GLU A 354 4.58 0.43 -18.79
C GLU A 354 3.65 -0.65 -18.22
N VAL A 355 3.54 -0.68 -16.89
CA VAL A 355 2.56 -1.49 -16.16
C VAL A 355 1.64 -0.58 -15.38
N THR A 356 0.33 -0.82 -15.49
CA THR A 356 -0.69 -0.06 -14.75
C THR A 356 -1.55 -0.98 -13.91
N VAL A 357 -1.94 -0.53 -12.72
CA VAL A 357 -2.96 -1.21 -11.91
C VAL A 357 -4.33 -1.03 -12.58
N ASP A 358 -5.13 -2.09 -12.59
CA ASP A 358 -6.57 -1.97 -12.81
C ASP A 358 -7.23 -1.45 -11.52
N CYS A 359 -7.56 -0.16 -11.49
CA CYS A 359 -8.19 0.50 -10.34
C CYS A 359 -9.59 -0.06 -10.02
N GLY A 360 -10.21 -0.79 -10.94
CA GLY A 360 -11.44 -1.54 -10.68
C GLY A 360 -11.22 -2.73 -9.74
N ILE A 361 -10.03 -3.35 -9.81
CA ILE A 361 -9.66 -4.53 -9.03
C ILE A 361 -8.98 -4.13 -7.71
N ALA A 362 -8.04 -3.20 -7.75
CA ALA A 362 -7.27 -2.77 -6.58
C ALA A 362 -7.49 -1.28 -6.28
N ARG A 363 -8.01 -0.99 -5.08
CA ARG A 363 -8.25 0.38 -4.58
C ARG A 363 -7.35 0.80 -3.43
N THR A 364 -6.54 -0.12 -2.93
CA THR A 364 -5.65 0.08 -1.78
C THR A 364 -4.27 -0.48 -2.09
N GLY A 365 -3.23 0.10 -1.48
CA GLY A 365 -1.87 -0.43 -1.52
C GLY A 365 -1.69 -1.68 -0.67
N GLY A 366 -0.50 -2.28 -0.73
CA GLY A 366 -0.10 -3.37 0.17
C GLY A 366 -0.07 -2.93 1.64
N PHE A 367 -0.39 -3.84 2.54
CA PHE A 367 -0.39 -3.61 3.98
C PHE A 367 -0.09 -4.89 4.76
N THR A 368 0.30 -4.74 6.01
CA THR A 368 0.44 -5.85 6.96
C THR A 368 -0.33 -5.52 8.23
N ALA A 369 -1.17 -6.46 8.66
CA ALA A 369 -1.94 -6.42 9.89
C ALA A 369 -1.92 -7.81 10.55
N SER A 370 -2.49 -7.96 11.74
CA SER A 370 -2.48 -9.22 12.50
C SER A 370 -2.90 -10.41 11.63
N GLY A 371 -1.95 -11.32 11.36
CA GLY A 371 -2.17 -12.53 10.56
C GLY A 371 -2.46 -12.28 9.07
N VAL A 372 -2.33 -11.06 8.55
CA VAL A 372 -2.64 -10.73 7.15
C VAL A 372 -1.52 -9.88 6.55
N SER A 373 -1.01 -10.28 5.38
CA SER A 373 -0.06 -9.48 4.60
C SER A 373 -0.51 -9.43 3.13
N VAL A 374 -0.69 -8.22 2.61
CA VAL A 374 -0.96 -7.94 1.20
C VAL A 374 0.28 -7.30 0.61
N ARG A 375 0.88 -7.96 -0.39
CA ARG A 375 2.13 -7.57 -1.04
C ARG A 375 1.94 -7.48 -2.54
N ASP A 376 2.66 -6.58 -3.18
CA ASP A 376 2.56 -6.34 -4.62
C ASP A 376 3.90 -6.65 -5.30
N PHE A 377 3.84 -7.21 -6.51
CA PHE A 377 5.00 -7.61 -7.29
C PHE A 377 4.80 -7.29 -8.77
N ILE A 378 5.88 -6.87 -9.43
CA ILE A 378 5.99 -6.99 -10.88
C ILE A 378 6.38 -8.43 -11.18
N HIS A 379 5.58 -9.09 -12.01
CA HIS A 379 5.75 -10.48 -12.40
C HIS A 379 6.03 -10.54 -13.90
N VAL A 380 7.26 -10.88 -14.28
CA VAL A 380 7.67 -11.01 -15.69
C VAL A 380 7.76 -12.50 -16.04
N VAL A 381 7.18 -12.89 -17.17
CA VAL A 381 7.11 -14.27 -17.65
C VAL A 381 7.64 -14.35 -19.08
N ILE A 382 8.62 -15.22 -19.29
CA ILE A 382 9.09 -15.62 -20.62
C ILE A 382 8.64 -17.06 -20.84
N ARG A 383 7.83 -17.27 -21.88
CA ARG A 383 7.37 -18.60 -22.28
C ARG A 383 8.20 -19.08 -23.46
N ALA A 384 9.05 -20.07 -23.20
CA ALA A 384 9.76 -20.75 -24.26
C ALA A 384 8.76 -21.56 -25.11
N PRO A 385 8.91 -21.60 -26.46
CA PRO A 385 8.13 -22.49 -27.31
C PRO A 385 8.20 -23.96 -26.84
N PRO A 386 7.18 -24.80 -27.07
CA PRO A 386 7.22 -26.20 -26.63
C PRO A 386 8.44 -26.99 -27.14
N SER A 387 8.89 -26.70 -28.36
CA SER A 387 10.08 -27.27 -29.00
C SER A 387 11.41 -26.75 -28.43
N SER A 388 11.38 -25.61 -27.72
CA SER A 388 12.56 -24.98 -27.14
C SER A 388 13.21 -25.90 -26.09
N PRO A 389 14.55 -25.97 -26.02
CA PRO A 389 15.27 -26.60 -24.92
C PRO A 389 15.22 -25.77 -23.63
N PHE A 390 14.62 -24.59 -23.63
CA PHE A 390 14.46 -23.75 -22.44
C PHE A 390 13.13 -24.00 -21.73
N GLN A 391 13.11 -23.73 -20.42
CA GLN A 391 11.91 -23.77 -19.59
C GLN A 391 11.25 -22.39 -19.52
N THR A 392 9.93 -22.37 -19.34
CA THR A 392 9.23 -21.13 -18.96
C THR A 392 9.87 -20.57 -17.70
N THR A 393 10.29 -19.31 -17.78
CA THR A 393 10.99 -18.62 -16.71
C THR A 393 10.15 -17.46 -16.23
N MET A 394 10.13 -17.24 -14.91
CA MET A 394 9.39 -16.16 -14.30
C MET A 394 10.20 -15.53 -13.17
N ILE A 395 10.06 -14.22 -13.00
CA ILE A 395 10.66 -13.45 -11.91
C ILE A 395 9.58 -12.60 -11.23
N TYR A 396 9.65 -12.50 -9.90
CA TYR A 396 8.79 -11.65 -9.08
C TYR A 396 9.65 -10.58 -8.41
N ILE A 397 9.40 -9.33 -8.76
CA ILE A 397 10.14 -8.17 -8.23
C ILE A 397 9.22 -7.44 -7.26
N PRO A 398 9.56 -7.38 -5.97
CA PRO A 398 8.70 -6.75 -4.97
C PRO A 398 8.61 -5.25 -5.22
N ILE A 399 7.39 -4.73 -5.16
CA ILE A 399 7.11 -3.30 -5.22
C ILE A 399 6.18 -2.90 -4.07
N ARG A 400 6.01 -1.61 -3.85
CA ARG A 400 5.02 -1.06 -2.92
C ARG A 400 4.07 -0.15 -3.68
N LEU A 401 2.80 -0.54 -3.74
CA LEU A 401 1.75 0.36 -4.19
C LEU A 401 1.29 1.24 -3.03
N VAL A 402 1.14 2.54 -3.28
CA VAL A 402 0.64 3.55 -2.35
C VAL A 402 -0.62 4.21 -2.91
N THR A 403 -1.39 4.92 -2.08
CA THR A 403 -2.74 5.36 -2.49
C THR A 403 -2.73 6.50 -3.50
N ASP A 404 -1.80 7.43 -3.36
CA ASP A 404 -1.74 8.64 -4.18
C ASP A 404 -0.48 8.64 -5.02
N SER A 405 -0.58 9.12 -6.25
CA SER A 405 0.56 9.42 -7.11
C SER A 405 1.47 10.47 -6.48
N TRP A 406 2.71 10.52 -6.95
CA TRP A 406 3.56 11.67 -6.70
C TRP A 406 2.94 12.93 -7.34
N GLN A 407 3.11 14.08 -6.69
CA GLN A 407 2.67 15.38 -7.20
C GLN A 407 3.82 16.35 -7.02
N ASP A 408 4.09 17.21 -7.98
CA ASP A 408 4.96 18.36 -7.73
C ASP A 408 4.36 19.22 -6.62
N ALA A 409 5.20 19.82 -5.79
CA ALA A 409 4.72 20.95 -5.00
C ALA A 409 4.23 22.01 -6.00
N PRO A 410 3.05 22.62 -5.80
CA PRO A 410 2.63 23.72 -6.66
C PRO A 410 3.76 24.75 -6.70
N GLY A 411 4.21 25.10 -7.91
CA GLY A 411 5.13 26.21 -8.11
C GLY A 411 4.44 27.46 -7.58
N TRP A 412 5.01 28.05 -6.53
CA TRP A 412 4.62 29.36 -6.02
C TRP A 412 5.50 30.41 -6.68
#